data_AF-A0AAE3ACS5-F1
#
_entry.id   AF-A0AAE3ACS5-F1
#
_cell.length_a   1.000
_cell.length_b   1.000
_cell.length_c   1.000
_cell.angle_alpha   90.00
_cell.angle_beta   90.00
_cell.angle_gamma   90.00
#
_symmetry.space_group_name_H-M   'P 1'
#
loop_
_entity.id
_entity.type
_entity.pdbx_description
1 polymer ?
#
loop_
_entity_poly.entity_id
_entity_poly.type
_entity_poly.pdbx_seq_one_letter_code
_entity_poly.pdbx_strand_id
1 'polypeptide(L)' 'MTKIELQDNLVFLSALKLLEQLTEKGLLTVDEAEKSRIELERKLRPTLLFA' A
#
# COMPACT_ATOMS: atom_id res chain seq x y z
N MET A 1 -6.92 9.05 -16.25
CA MET A 1 -6.13 9.15 -15.02
C MET A 1 -5.63 10.58 -14.88
N THR A 2 -6.01 11.28 -13.83
CA THR A 2 -5.57 12.64 -13.51
C THR A 2 -4.19 12.62 -12.83
N LYS A 3 -3.50 13.76 -12.74
CA LYS A 3 -2.21 13.85 -12.03
C LYS A 3 -2.31 13.47 -10.55
N ILE A 4 -3.46 13.75 -9.92
CA ILE A 4 -3.72 13.45 -8.51
C ILE A 4 -3.88 11.95 -8.33
N GLU A 5 -4.71 11.30 -9.16
CA GLU A 5 -4.88 9.83 -9.14
C GLU A 5 -3.55 9.10 -9.36
N LEU A 6 -2.69 9.63 -10.24
CA LEU A 6 -1.36 9.06 -10.51
C LEU A 6 -0.44 9.17 -9.30
N GLN A 7 -0.45 10.31 -8.61
CA GLN A 7 0.32 10.54 -7.40
C GLN A 7 -0.17 9.64 -6.25
N ASP A 8 -1.48 9.55 -6.04
CA ASP A 8 -2.08 8.73 -4.99
C ASP A 8 -1.77 7.24 -5.22
N ASN A 9 -1.82 6.78 -6.47
CA ASN A 9 -1.42 5.42 -6.83
C ASN A 9 0.08 5.16 -6.57
N LEU A 10 0.97 6.11 -6.86
CA LEU A 10 2.40 5.97 -6.54
C LEU A 10 2.67 5.93 -5.03
N VAL A 11 1.96 6.77 -4.26
CA VAL A 11 2.05 6.78 -2.80
C VAL A 11 1.57 5.44 -2.23
N PHE A 12 0.48 4.88 -2.76
CA PHE A 12 -0.02 3.58 -2.36
C PHE A 12 0.98 2.45 -2.66
N LEU A 13 1.52 2.39 -3.88
CA LEU A 13 2.50 1.37 -4.27
C LEU A 13 3.79 1.43 -3.44
N SER A 14 4.26 2.64 -3.13
CA SER A 14 5.44 2.81 -2.28
C SER A 14 5.20 2.38 -0.83
N ALA A 15 4.00 2.62 -0.29
CA ALA A 15 3.60 2.11 1.03
C ALA A 15 3.51 0.58 1.06
N LEU A 16 2.97 -0.06 0.01
CA LEU A 16 2.94 -1.52 -0.10
C LEU A 16 4.34 -2.12 -0.13
N LYS A 17 5.26 -1.54 -0.90
CA LYS A 17 6.65 -2.01 -0.98
C LYS A 17 7.38 -1.89 0.36
N LEU A 18 7.12 -0.83 1.12
CA LEU A 18 7.66 -0.67 2.47
C LEU A 18 7.11 -1.78 3.40
N LEU A 19 5.81 -2.06 3.31
CA LEU A 19 5.15 -3.07 4.11
C LEU A 19 5.71 -4.49 3.86
N GLU A 20 5.95 -4.84 2.60
CA GLU A 20 6.67 -6.06 2.21
C GLU A 20 8.05 -6.12 2.86
N GLN A 21 8.86 -5.06 2.73
CA GLN A 21 10.20 -5.02 3.31
C GLN A 21 10.19 -5.15 4.85
N LEU A 22 9.19 -4.60 5.53
CA LEU A 22 9.06 -4.72 6.98
C LEU A 22 8.69 -6.16 7.37
N THR A 23 7.85 -6.82 6.57
CA THR A 23 7.46 -8.23 6.76
C THR A 23 8.64 -9.16 6.50
N GLU A 24 9.38 -8.96 5.41
CA GLU A 24 10.58 -9.74 5.06
C GLU A 24 11.68 -9.62 6.13
N LYS A 25 11.83 -8.45 6.75
CA LYS A 25 12.77 -8.22 7.86
C LYS A 25 12.29 -8.82 9.18
N GLY A 26 11.09 -9.40 9.23
CA GLY A 26 10.48 -9.93 10.46
C GLY A 26 10.11 -8.84 11.48
N LEU A 27 10.02 -7.58 11.04
CA LEU A 27 9.59 -6.46 11.89
C LEU A 27 8.07 -6.40 12.04
N LEU A 28 7.35 -7.06 11.13
CA LEU A 28 5.92 -7.26 11.19
C LEU A 28 5.61 -8.74 10.99
N THR A 29 4.65 -9.25 11.74
CA THR A 29 4.03 -10.54 11.46
C THR A 29 3.13 -10.44 10.22
N VAL A 30 2.82 -11.59 9.61
CA VAL A 30 1.94 -11.66 8.43
C VAL A 30 0.55 -11.05 8.74
N ASP A 31 0.02 -11.29 9.95
CA ASP A 31 -1.27 -10.73 10.39
C ASP A 31 -1.24 -9.20 10.54
N GLU A 32 -0.14 -8.65 11.04
CA GLU A 32 0.04 -7.19 11.16
C GLU A 32 0.22 -6.54 9.80
N ALA A 33 0.94 -7.20 8.89
CA ALA A 33 1.08 -6.77 7.51
C ALA A 33 -0.28 -6.76 6.80
N GLU A 34 -1.10 -7.80 6.96
CA GLU A 34 -2.44 -7.88 6.38
C GLU A 34 -3.35 -6.74 6.87
N LYS A 35 -3.41 -6.50 8.18
CA LYS A 35 -4.18 -5.39 8.76
C LYS A 35 -3.70 -4.04 8.24
N SER A 36 -2.39 -3.85 8.16
CA SER A 36 -1.79 -2.61 7.66
C SER A 36 -2.12 -2.38 6.17
N ARG A 37 -2.16 -3.44 5.35
CA ARG A 37 -2.58 -3.34 3.95
C ARG A 37 -4.02 -2.85 3.82
N ILE A 38 -4.94 -3.45 4.58
CA ILE A 38 -6.36 -3.07 4.60
C ILE A 38 -6.53 -1.61 5.04
N GLU A 39 -5.77 -1.15 6.02
CA GLU A 39 -5.79 0.25 6.44
C GLU A 39 -5.24 1.21 5.36
N LEU A 40 -4.17 0.82 4.66
CA LEU A 40 -3.62 1.59 3.55
C LEU A 40 -4.63 1.74 2.41
N GLU A 41 -5.31 0.64 2.04
CA GLU A 41 -6.36 0.65 1.01
C GLU A 41 -7.52 1.59 1.40
N ARG A 42 -7.94 1.56 2.67
CA ARG A 42 -9.01 2.43 3.18
C ARG A 42 -8.63 3.92 3.22
N LYS A 43 -7.39 4.24 3.61
CA LYS A 43 -6.93 5.63 3.75
C LYS A 43 -6.65 6.27 2.41
N LEU A 44 -5.91 5.57 1.56
CA LEU A 44 -5.44 6.10 0.29
C LEU A 44 -6.48 5.98 -0.82
N ARG A 45 -7.48 5.08 -0.66
CA ARG A 45 -8.54 4.80 -1.65
C ARG A 45 -8.00 4.84 -3.08
N PRO A 46 -6.90 4.10 -3.34
CA PRO A 46 -6.22 4.21 -4.61
C PRO A 46 -7.20 3.85 -5.73
N THR A 47 -7.23 4.66 -6.78
CA THR A 47 -7.94 4.33 -8.01
C THR A 47 -7.04 3.35 -8.75
N LEU A 48 -6.99 2.11 -8.25
CA LEU A 48 -6.28 1.00 -8.87
C LEU A 48 -7.02 0.64 -10.16
N LEU A 49 -6.73 1.38 -11.23
CA LEU A 49 -6.81 0.84 -12.56
C LEU A 49 -5.72 -0.22 -12.64
N PHE A 50 -6.04 -1.43 -12.20
CA PHE A 50 -5.32 -2.62 -12.61
C PHE A 50 -5.46 -2.71 -14.14
N ALA A 51 -4.44 -2.24 -14.84
CA ALA A 51 -4.26 -2.43 -16.28
C ALA A 51 -3.08 -3.40 -16.48
#